data_AF-A0A5P8P488-F1
#
_entry.id   AF-A0A5P8P488-F1
#
_cell.length_a   1.000
_cell.length_b   1.000
_cell.length_c   1.000
_cell.angle_alpha   90.00
_cell.angle_beta   90.00
_cell.angle_gamma   90.00
#
_symmetry.space_group_name_H-M   'P 1'
#
loop_
_entity.id
_entity.type
_entity.pdbx_description
1 polymer ?
#
loop_
_entity_poly.entity_id
_entity_poly.type
_entity_poly.pdbx_seq_one_letter_code
_entity_poly.pdbx_strand_id
1 'polypeptide(L)'
;MLSKFKTYLYNNIYINIVQSSKDTCIYVEEIDYKGLSNNYEEIFNTSNKSEIYEYIKTFISRSPINYVSILDPSLTQGAAPTCSHHEIKKYCTLEEFEQICVDDKWSYYTSKLDLLDIQGRYKKQA
;
A
#
# COMPACT_ATOMS: atom_id res chain seq x y z
N MET A 1 -7.10 -19.24 -11.64
CA MET A 1 -6.09 -20.04 -12.40
C MET A 1 -5.28 -19.20 -13.39
N LEU A 2 -5.89 -18.27 -14.17
CA LEU A 2 -5.11 -17.34 -15.03
C LEU A 2 -4.09 -16.47 -14.27
N SER A 3 -4.37 -16.12 -13.01
CA SER A 3 -3.45 -15.35 -12.16
C SER A 3 -2.11 -16.06 -11.95
N LYS A 4 -2.09 -17.40 -11.85
CA LYS A 4 -0.87 -18.20 -11.65
C LYS A 4 0.01 -18.32 -12.89
N PHE A 5 -0.56 -18.18 -14.09
CA PHE A 5 0.22 -18.23 -15.34
C PHE A 5 0.89 -16.89 -15.65
N LYS A 6 0.24 -15.77 -15.31
CA LYS A 6 0.82 -14.44 -15.53
C LYS A 6 2.12 -14.21 -14.73
N THR A 7 2.19 -14.76 -13.52
CA THR A 7 3.38 -14.73 -12.66
C THR A 7 4.55 -15.58 -13.16
N TYR A 8 4.34 -16.45 -14.15
CA TYR A 8 5.42 -17.22 -14.79
C TYR A 8 6.16 -16.42 -15.88
N LEU A 9 5.49 -15.40 -16.46
CA LEU A 9 6.03 -14.59 -17.55
C LEU A 9 6.56 -13.23 -17.07
N TYR A 10 5.95 -12.69 -16.03
CA TYR A 10 6.31 -11.39 -15.47
C TYR A 10 6.35 -11.45 -13.95
N ASN A 11 7.31 -10.76 -13.36
CA ASN A 11 7.36 -10.54 -11.92
C ASN A 11 6.23 -9.57 -11.52
N ASN A 12 5.61 -9.80 -10.36
CA ASN A 12 4.78 -8.79 -9.72
C ASN A 12 5.69 -7.76 -9.07
N ILE A 13 5.39 -6.48 -9.26
CA ILE A 13 6.16 -5.38 -8.66
C ILE A 13 5.26 -4.64 -7.69
N TYR A 14 5.61 -4.67 -6.41
CA TYR A 14 4.91 -3.94 -5.36
C TYR A 14 5.77 -2.74 -4.96
N ILE A 15 5.25 -1.53 -5.16
CA ILE A 15 5.91 -0.28 -4.86
C ILE A 15 5.17 0.36 -3.69
N ASN A 16 5.81 0.43 -2.54
CA ASN A 16 5.24 0.96 -1.31
C ASN A 16 5.85 2.33 -1.01
N ILE A 17 5.00 3.36 -0.93
CA ILE A 17 5.41 4.74 -0.69
C ILE A 17 5.10 5.09 0.76
N VAL A 18 6.13 5.31 1.55
CA VAL A 18 6.03 5.78 2.94
C VAL A 18 6.45 7.24 2.99
N GLN A 19 5.47 8.14 2.97
CA GLN A 19 5.72 9.57 2.96
C GLN A 19 5.69 10.17 4.37
N SER A 20 6.73 10.93 4.69
CA SER A 20 6.77 11.85 5.84
C SER A 20 6.92 13.30 5.36
N SER A 21 6.93 14.25 6.30
CA SER A 21 7.07 15.68 6.00
C SER A 21 8.41 16.05 5.36
N LYS A 22 9.49 15.31 5.65
CA LYS A 22 10.84 15.58 5.14
C LYS A 22 11.32 14.53 4.16
N ASP A 23 11.05 13.27 4.48
CA ASP A 23 11.59 12.14 3.75
C ASP A 23 10.46 11.27 3.19
N THR A 24 10.64 10.75 1.99
CA THR A 24 9.76 9.76 1.38
C THR A 24 10.58 8.51 1.11
N CYS A 25 10.23 7.41 1.78
CA CYS A 25 10.83 6.11 1.52
C CYS A 25 10.01 5.38 0.44
N ILE A 26 10.71 4.84 -0.56
CA ILE A 26 10.14 3.99 -1.60
C ILE A 26 10.71 2.58 -1.40
N TYR A 27 9.86 1.66 -0.98
CA TYR A 27 10.20 0.25 -0.80
C TYR A 27 9.56 -0.59 -1.91
N VAL A 28 10.37 -1.28 -2.70
CA VAL A 28 9.94 -2.08 -3.84
C VAL A 28 10.22 -3.55 -3.60
N GLU A 29 9.22 -4.39 -3.84
CA GLU A 29 9.35 -5.85 -3.84
C GLU A 29 9.05 -6.41 -5.23
N GLU A 30 9.97 -7.21 -5.76
CA GLU A 30 9.79 -7.97 -6.99
C GLU A 30 9.50 -9.43 -6.63
N ILE A 31 8.29 -9.89 -6.91
CA ILE A 31 7.84 -11.25 -6.59
C ILE A 31 7.68 -12.06 -7.88
N ASP A 32 8.41 -13.16 -7.98
CA ASP A 32 8.29 -14.14 -9.07
C ASP A 32 7.44 -15.35 -8.62
N TYR A 33 7.40 -16.40 -9.44
CA TYR A 33 6.66 -17.62 -9.12
C TYR A 33 7.24 -18.44 -7.94
N LYS A 34 8.50 -18.20 -7.56
CA LYS A 34 9.18 -18.84 -6.42
C LYS A 34 9.04 -18.02 -5.13
N GLY A 35 8.68 -16.74 -5.24
CA GLY A 35 8.47 -15.84 -4.10
C GLY A 35 9.19 -14.52 -4.30
N LEU A 36 9.67 -13.92 -3.20
CA LEU A 36 10.45 -12.69 -3.26
C LEU A 36 11.77 -12.94 -4.01
N SER A 37 11.95 -12.25 -5.13
CA SER A 37 13.16 -12.33 -5.95
C SER A 37 14.15 -11.22 -5.62
N ASN A 38 13.67 -9.98 -5.48
CA ASN A 38 14.46 -8.82 -5.08
C ASN A 38 13.64 -7.87 -4.20
N ASN A 39 14.33 -7.06 -3.40
CA ASN A 39 13.78 -5.87 -2.80
C ASN A 39 14.73 -4.67 -2.96
N TYR A 40 14.15 -3.48 -2.96
CA TYR A 40 14.88 -2.22 -3.07
C TYR A 40 14.28 -1.23 -2.07
N GLU A 41 15.12 -0.45 -1.43
CA GLU A 41 14.71 0.62 -0.53
C GLU A 41 15.53 1.86 -0.87
N GLU A 42 14.85 2.98 -1.08
CA GLU A 42 15.51 4.26 -1.32
C GLU A 42 14.76 5.38 -0.59
N ILE A 43 15.50 6.31 -0.01
CA ILE A 43 14.95 7.43 0.76
C ILE A 43 15.27 8.73 0.04
N PHE A 44 14.20 9.45 -0.31
CA PHE A 44 14.30 10.73 -0.98
C PHE A 44 13.86 11.86 -0.06
N ASN A 45 14.37 13.06 -0.32
CA ASN A 45 13.73 14.25 0.22
C ASN A 45 12.33 14.40 -0.42
N THR A 46 11.28 14.54 0.41
CA THR A 46 9.87 14.64 -0.04
C THR A 46 9.64 15.78 -1.04
N SER A 47 10.46 16.84 -1.02
CA SER A 47 10.35 17.93 -1.99
C SER A 47 10.84 17.56 -3.40
N ASN A 48 11.68 16.53 -3.56
CA ASN A 48 12.22 16.07 -4.85
C ASN A 48 11.24 15.16 -5.61
N LYS A 49 10.02 15.65 -5.86
CA LYS A 49 8.93 14.86 -6.48
C LYS A 49 9.32 14.24 -7.83
N SER A 50 10.09 14.96 -8.66
CA SER A 50 10.51 14.47 -9.98
C SER A 50 11.46 13.28 -9.86
N GLU A 51 12.39 13.30 -8.92
CA GLU A 51 13.36 12.23 -8.69
C GLU A 51 12.66 10.96 -8.19
N ILE A 52 11.75 11.12 -7.22
CA ILE A 52 10.89 10.03 -6.71
C ILE A 52 10.07 9.41 -7.85
N TYR A 53 9.46 10.25 -8.69
CA TYR A 53 8.63 9.78 -9.80
C TYR A 53 9.43 9.00 -10.86
N GLU A 54 10.60 9.52 -11.24
CA GLU A 54 11.46 8.83 -12.21
C GLU A 54 12.01 7.53 -11.61
N TYR A 55 12.35 7.48 -10.32
CA TYR A 55 12.73 6.26 -9.63
C TYR A 55 11.61 5.21 -9.69
N ILE A 56 10.38 5.58 -9.31
CA ILE A 56 9.20 4.69 -9.37
C ILE A 56 8.96 4.17 -10.80
N LYS A 57 9.06 5.04 -11.81
CA LYS A 57 8.92 4.65 -13.23
C LYS A 57 9.90 3.57 -13.66
N THR A 58 11.12 3.58 -13.14
CA THR A 58 12.11 2.54 -13.47
C THR A 58 11.64 1.14 -13.08
N PHE A 59 10.74 1.01 -12.09
CA PHE A 59 10.15 -0.26 -11.69
C PHE A 59 8.84 -0.55 -12.42
N ILE A 60 7.96 0.45 -12.58
CA ILE A 60 6.70 0.30 -13.33
C ILE A 60 6.98 -0.21 -14.76
N SER A 61 8.06 0.26 -15.40
CA SER A 61 8.45 -0.17 -16.75
C SER A 61 8.97 -1.61 -16.85
N ARG A 62 9.36 -2.26 -15.74
CA ARG A 62 9.88 -3.64 -15.74
C ARG A 62 8.79 -4.70 -15.90
N SER A 63 7.56 -4.39 -15.50
CA SER A 63 6.45 -5.34 -15.56
C SER A 63 5.11 -4.65 -15.76
N PRO A 64 4.24 -5.20 -16.64
CA PRO A 64 2.85 -4.75 -16.73
C PRO A 64 2.03 -5.12 -15.48
N ILE A 65 2.58 -5.92 -14.56
CA ILE A 65 1.94 -6.30 -13.30
C ILE A 65 2.63 -5.54 -12.17
N ASN A 66 2.19 -4.31 -11.95
CA ASN A 66 2.69 -3.46 -10.88
C ASN A 66 1.55 -2.91 -10.02
N TYR A 67 1.85 -2.71 -8.74
CA TYR A 67 0.95 -2.20 -7.73
C TYR A 67 1.68 -1.10 -6.98
N VAL A 68 1.09 0.10 -6.95
CA VAL A 68 1.61 1.22 -6.15
C VAL A 68 0.69 1.42 -4.96
N SER A 69 1.25 1.29 -3.77
CA SER A 69 0.58 1.55 -2.50
C SER A 69 1.21 2.78 -1.85
N ILE A 70 0.42 3.47 -1.03
CA ILE A 70 0.87 4.56 -0.18
C ILE A 70 0.48 4.16 1.23
N LEU A 71 1.41 4.32 2.18
CA LEU A 71 1.11 4.09 3.58
C LEU A 71 -0.01 5.03 4.01
N ASP A 72 -1.08 4.47 4.56
CA ASP A 72 -2.09 5.24 5.27
C ASP A 72 -1.46 5.79 6.56
N PRO A 73 -1.27 7.13 6.70
CA PRO A 73 -0.73 7.71 7.91
C PRO A 73 -1.84 8.16 8.87
N SER A 74 -3.09 7.75 8.64
CA SER A 74 -4.22 8.14 9.47
C SER A 74 -4.02 7.71 10.91
N LEU A 75 -4.36 8.61 11.84
CA LEU A 75 -4.42 8.34 13.28
C LEU A 75 -5.59 7.42 13.64
N THR A 76 -6.56 7.23 12.74
CA THR A 76 -7.73 6.37 12.97
C THR A 76 -7.52 4.94 12.49
N GLN A 77 -6.34 4.62 11.96
CA GLN A 77 -6.00 3.24 11.66
C GLN A 77 -5.75 2.44 12.96
N GLY A 78 -6.01 1.14 12.92
CA GLY A 78 -5.74 0.26 14.04
C GLY A 78 -5.86 -1.21 13.68
N ALA A 79 -5.71 -2.07 14.69
CA ALA A 79 -5.88 -3.51 14.57
C ALA A 79 -6.87 -4.02 15.61
N ALA A 80 -7.67 -5.02 15.23
CA ALA A 80 -8.65 -5.66 16.09
C ALA A 80 -8.50 -7.18 16.05
N PRO A 81 -8.65 -7.90 17.19
CA PRO A 81 -8.54 -9.35 17.27
C PRO A 81 -9.81 -10.07 16.78
N THR A 82 -10.44 -9.54 15.73
CA THR A 82 -11.64 -10.10 15.10
C THR A 82 -11.69 -9.65 13.65
N CYS A 83 -12.26 -10.48 12.79
CA CYS A 83 -12.63 -10.10 11.42
C CYS A 83 -14.12 -9.75 11.30
N SER A 84 -14.90 -9.93 12.36
CA SER A 84 -16.32 -9.62 12.36
C SER A 84 -16.53 -8.11 12.35
N HIS A 85 -17.14 -7.62 11.27
CA HIS A 85 -17.52 -6.21 11.12
C HIS A 85 -18.49 -5.73 12.22
N HIS A 86 -19.22 -6.64 12.87
CA HIS A 86 -20.07 -6.29 14.00
C HIS A 86 -19.26 -6.14 15.29
N GLU A 87 -18.30 -7.04 15.52
CA GLU A 87 -17.52 -7.08 16.76
C GLU A 87 -16.40 -6.05 16.82
N ILE A 88 -15.91 -5.59 15.67
CA ILE A 88 -14.84 -4.59 15.59
C ILE A 88 -15.22 -3.26 16.25
N LYS A 89 -16.52 -2.96 16.37
CA LYS A 89 -17.05 -1.80 17.12
C LYS A 89 -16.72 -1.83 18.62
N LYS A 90 -16.27 -2.97 19.15
CA LYS A 90 -15.72 -3.10 20.51
C LYS A 90 -14.31 -2.51 20.62
N TYR A 91 -13.60 -2.38 19.50
CA TYR A 91 -12.18 -2.00 19.43
C TYR A 91 -11.95 -0.66 18.70
N CYS A 92 -12.89 -0.23 17.85
CA CYS A 92 -12.86 1.08 17.22
C CYS A 92 -14.16 1.85 17.45
N THR A 93 -14.06 3.18 17.61
CA THR A 93 -15.20 4.08 17.75
C THR A 93 -15.67 4.67 16.41
N LEU A 94 -15.21 4.09 15.29
CA LEU A 94 -15.47 4.61 13.95
C LEU A 94 -16.88 4.21 13.48
N GLU A 95 -17.63 5.17 12.95
CA GLU A 95 -18.94 4.92 12.36
C GLU A 95 -18.81 4.23 10.99
N GLU A 96 -17.90 4.73 10.16
CA GLU A 96 -17.54 4.17 8.86
C GLU A 96 -16.06 3.86 8.81
N PHE A 97 -15.74 2.59 8.55
CA PHE A 97 -14.36 2.12 8.43
C PHE A 97 -14.27 1.09 7.31
N GLU A 98 -13.10 1.00 6.71
CA GLU A 98 -12.71 -0.14 5.90
C GLU A 98 -11.89 -1.09 6.76
N GLN A 99 -12.03 -2.40 6.53
CA GLN A 99 -11.27 -3.42 7.25
C GLN A 99 -10.76 -4.49 6.29
N ILE A 100 -9.57 -5.00 6.56
CA ILE A 100 -9.04 -6.19 5.87
C ILE A 100 -8.75 -7.24 6.93
N CYS A 101 -9.34 -8.42 6.74
CA CYS A 101 -9.12 -9.58 7.59
C CYS A 101 -7.82 -10.29 7.19
N VAL A 102 -7.06 -10.70 8.20
CA VAL A 102 -5.80 -11.42 8.07
C VAL A 102 -5.93 -12.77 8.78
N ASP A 103 -5.66 -13.84 8.03
CA ASP A 103 -5.69 -15.24 8.49
C ASP A 103 -6.99 -15.67 9.21
N ASP A 104 -8.12 -15.03 8.92
CA ASP A 104 -9.40 -15.23 9.62
C ASP A 104 -9.32 -15.07 11.15
N LYS A 105 -8.31 -14.33 11.64
CA LYS A 105 -7.98 -14.20 13.08
C LYS A 105 -8.08 -12.76 13.58
N TRP A 106 -7.56 -11.82 12.81
CA TRP A 106 -7.51 -10.41 13.20
C TRP A 106 -7.68 -9.54 11.97
N SER A 107 -7.99 -8.27 12.16
CA SER A 107 -8.11 -7.31 11.06
C SER A 107 -7.35 -6.04 11.37
N TYR A 108 -6.89 -5.38 10.32
CA TYR A 108 -6.58 -3.95 10.40
C TYR A 108 -7.74 -3.16 9.80
N TYR A 109 -7.98 -1.99 10.37
CA TYR A 109 -9.06 -1.11 9.98
C TYR A 109 -8.57 0.33 9.89
N THR A 110 -9.29 1.16 9.15
CA THR A 110 -9.05 2.60 9.06
C THR A 110 -10.35 3.33 8.71
N SER A 111 -10.45 4.62 9.05
CA SER A 111 -11.60 5.45 8.70
C SER A 111 -11.77 5.56 7.19
N LYS A 112 -12.99 5.34 6.72
CA LYS A 112 -13.31 5.53 5.30
C LYS A 112 -13.14 6.99 4.87
N LEU A 113 -13.45 7.93 5.75
CA LEU A 113 -13.29 9.36 5.48
C LEU A 113 -11.81 9.74 5.33
N ASP A 114 -10.93 9.16 6.12
CA ASP A 114 -9.49 9.44 6.03
C ASP A 114 -8.90 8.87 4.73
N LEU A 115 -9.34 7.67 4.33
CA LEU A 115 -8.99 7.12 3.02
C LEU A 115 -9.44 8.03 1.86
N LEU A 116 -10.66 8.59 1.94
CA LEU A 116 -11.17 9.53 0.95
C LEU A 116 -10.36 10.84 0.93
N ASP A 117 -9.95 11.35 2.09
CA ASP A 117 -9.08 12.53 2.18
C ASP A 117 -7.71 12.28 1.56
N ILE A 118 -7.08 11.14 1.88
CA ILE A 118 -5.81 10.71 1.27
C ILE A 118 -5.96 10.67 -0.25
N GLN A 119 -7.00 9.99 -0.77
CA GLN A 119 -7.27 9.94 -2.21
C GLN A 119 -7.46 11.34 -2.82
N GLY A 120 -8.17 12.23 -2.12
CA GLY A 120 -8.39 13.60 -2.54
C GLY A 120 -7.09 14.41 -2.64
N ARG A 121 -6.18 14.25 -1.67
CA ARG A 121 -4.86 14.90 -1.66
C ARG A 121 -4.01 14.51 -2.86
N TYR A 122 -4.08 13.24 -3.29
CA TYR A 122 -3.34 12.76 -4.45
C TYR A 122 -4.04 13.02 -5.79
N LYS A 123 -5.38 13.07 -5.84
CA LYS A 123 -6.13 13.42 -7.07
C LYS A 123 -5.98 14.89 -7.47
N LYS A 124 -5.88 15.81 -6.52
CA LYS A 124 -5.77 17.26 -6.78
C LYS A 124 -4.36 17.69 -7.23
N GLN A 125 -3.38 16.78 -7.25
CA GLN A 125 -2.00 17.06 -7.64
C GLN A 125 -1.66 16.60 -9.07
N ALA A 126 -2.66 16.17 -9.85
CA ALA A 126 -2.54 15.80 -11.27
C ALA A 126 -2.96 16.93 -12.20
#